data_AF-A0A2I0AHC2-F1
#
_entry.id   AF-A0A2I0AHC2-F1
#
_cell.length_a   1.000
_cell.length_b   1.000
_cell.length_c   1.000
_cell.angle_alpha   90.00
_cell.angle_beta   90.00
_cell.angle_gamma   90.00
#
_symmetry.space_group_name_H-M   'P 1'
#
loop_
_entity.id
_entity.type
_entity.pdbx_description
1 polymer ?
#
loop_
_entity_poly.entity_id
_entity_poly.type
_entity_poly.pdbx_seq_one_letter_code
_entity_poly.pdbx_strand_id
1 'polypeptide(L)'
;MMDCCLILRMNQELLPDMLLAVFFFQTHPTQSCFMSSVDLHTHYSYQIMLPEAIAIVMAPTDTERKHGIFHLSDPTGVSVIRNCQERGFHPHEEPVDGNPIYEHSSHVLMNPHLKFDVVDLRNK
;
A
#
# COMPACT_ATOMS: atom_id res chain seq x y z
N MET A 1 13.48 8.64 1.94
CA MET A 1 12.20 8.04 1.56
C MET A 1 12.23 7.90 0.05
N MET A 2 12.30 6.66 -0.47
CA MET A 2 12.22 6.42 -1.90
C MET A 2 10.81 5.90 -2.15
N ASP A 3 9.96 6.79 -2.65
CA ASP A 3 8.60 6.44 -3.08
C ASP A 3 8.73 5.91 -4.50
N CYS A 4 8.51 4.62 -4.69
CA CYS A 4 8.52 4.00 -6.01
C CYS A 4 7.11 3.46 -6.29
N CYS A 5 6.42 4.06 -7.25
CA CYS A 5 5.22 3.44 -7.82
C CYS A 5 5.68 2.33 -8.78
N LEU A 6 5.49 1.06 -8.40
CA LEU A 6 5.72 -0.05 -9.32
C LEU A 6 4.42 -0.32 -10.07
N ILE A 7 4.46 -0.14 -11.38
CA ILE A 7 3.31 -0.42 -12.24
C ILE A 7 3.37 -1.91 -12.60
N LEU A 8 2.50 -2.72 -11.98
CA LEU A 8 2.39 -4.14 -12.31
C LEU A 8 1.44 -4.32 -13.50
N ARG A 9 1.92 -5.01 -14.54
CA ARG A 9 1.08 -5.48 -15.65
C ARG A 9 0.27 -6.67 -15.13
N MET A 10 -0.99 -6.46 -14.79
CA MET A 10 -1.89 -7.58 -14.49
C MET A 10 -2.22 -8.28 -15.79
N ASN A 11 -1.95 -9.59 -15.86
CA ASN A 11 -2.37 -10.45 -16.97
C ASN A 11 -3.90 -10.64 -16.89
N GLN A 12 -4.65 -9.62 -17.30
CA GLN A 12 -6.08 -9.75 -17.53
C GLN A 12 -6.26 -10.23 -18.97
N GLU A 13 -6.89 -11.40 -19.16
CA GLU A 13 -7.21 -12.00 -20.46
C GLU A 13 -7.95 -11.05 -21.43
N LEU A 14 -8.48 -9.92 -20.92
CA LEU A 14 -9.30 -8.97 -21.65
C LEU A 14 -8.53 -7.71 -22.12
N LEU A 15 -7.35 -7.40 -21.58
CA LEU A 15 -6.56 -6.22 -21.98
C LEU A 15 -5.04 -6.46 -21.78
N PRO A 16 -4.35 -7.06 -22.77
CA PRO A 16 -2.94 -7.45 -22.63
C PRO A 16 -2.00 -6.26 -22.40
N ASP A 17 -2.35 -5.03 -22.81
CA ASP A 17 -1.48 -3.84 -22.67
C ASP A 17 -1.90 -2.88 -21.55
N MET A 18 -2.87 -3.24 -20.71
CA MET A 18 -3.29 -2.40 -19.61
C MET A 18 -2.31 -2.50 -18.43
N LEU A 19 -1.64 -1.39 -18.16
CA LEU A 19 -0.86 -1.17 -16.95
C LEU A 19 -1.77 -0.56 -15.89
N LEU A 20 -2.11 -1.32 -14.85
CA LEU A 20 -2.88 -0.81 -13.72
C LEU A 20 -1.90 -0.42 -12.61
N ALA A 21 -1.99 0.82 -12.14
CA ALA A 21 -1.23 1.26 -10.95
C ALA A 21 -1.98 0.74 -9.72
N VAL A 22 -1.81 -0.55 -9.42
CA VAL A 22 -2.60 -1.25 -8.39
C VAL A 22 -2.03 -1.04 -6.98
N PHE A 23 -0.77 -0.63 -6.87
CA PHE A 23 -0.01 -0.73 -5.64
C PHE A 23 0.85 0.49 -5.38
N PHE A 24 0.93 0.87 -4.10
CA PHE A 24 1.93 1.79 -3.58
C PHE A 24 2.99 0.98 -2.83
N PHE A 25 4.27 1.20 -3.16
CA PHE A 25 5.40 0.60 -2.45
C PHE A 25 6.16 1.67 -1.70
N GLN A 26 6.48 1.34 -0.46
CA GLN A 26 7.35 2.16 0.37
C GLN A 26 8.42 1.28 0.99
N THR A 27 9.63 1.81 1.05
CA THR A 27 10.71 1.19 1.80
C THR A 27 10.96 1.98 3.07
N HIS A 28 11.00 1.27 4.20
CA HIS A 28 11.44 1.70 5.52
C HIS A 28 12.88 1.21 5.75
N PRO A 29 13.92 1.98 5.38
CA PRO A 29 15.28 1.45 5.41
C PRO A 29 15.80 1.19 6.82
N THR A 30 15.25 1.89 7.82
CA THR A 30 15.67 1.79 9.23
C THR A 30 14.52 1.63 10.20
N GLN A 31 13.27 1.85 9.76
CA GLN A 31 12.07 1.79 10.58
C GLN A 31 11.47 0.38 10.59
N SER A 32 10.58 0.12 11.55
CA SER A 32 9.75 -1.08 11.57
C SER A 32 8.74 -1.10 10.43
N CYS A 33 8.13 -2.25 10.16
CA CYS A 33 7.13 -2.43 9.12
C CYS A 33 5.73 -1.96 9.58
N PHE A 34 5.33 -0.76 9.15
CA PHE A 34 4.02 -0.16 9.43
C PHE A 34 3.62 0.80 8.30
N MET A 35 2.35 1.20 8.24
CA MET A 35 1.90 2.29 7.36
C MET A 35 1.98 3.63 8.08
N SER A 36 2.79 4.58 7.57
CA SER A 36 2.81 5.95 8.08
C SER A 36 1.57 6.73 7.61
N SER A 37 1.33 7.91 8.18
CA SER A 37 0.21 8.77 7.74
C SER A 37 0.28 9.15 6.27
N VAL A 38 1.47 9.38 5.72
CA VAL A 38 1.64 9.65 4.29
C VAL A 38 1.24 8.44 3.44
N ASP A 39 1.51 7.23 3.93
CA ASP A 39 1.16 5.99 3.22
C ASP A 39 -0.34 5.75 3.27
N LEU A 40 -0.98 6.00 4.41
CA LEU A 40 -2.43 5.89 4.58
C LEU A 40 -3.17 6.83 3.62
N HIS A 41 -2.77 8.10 3.58
CA HIS A 41 -3.35 9.11 2.68
C HIS A 41 -3.08 8.78 1.20
N THR A 42 -1.88 8.31 0.86
CA THR A 42 -1.56 7.88 -0.50
C THR A 42 -2.43 6.70 -0.91
N HIS A 43 -2.47 5.65 -0.07
CA HIS A 43 -3.15 4.40 -0.35
C HIS A 43 -4.68 4.56 -0.42
N TYR A 44 -5.26 5.46 0.37
CA TYR A 44 -6.69 5.79 0.32
C TYR A 44 -7.19 6.04 -1.10
N SER A 45 -6.46 6.83 -1.89
CA SER A 45 -6.85 7.14 -3.26
C SER A 45 -6.92 5.89 -4.15
N TYR A 46 -5.97 4.97 -4.00
CA TYR A 46 -5.96 3.70 -4.74
C TYR A 46 -7.11 2.79 -4.32
N GLN A 47 -7.34 2.64 -3.01
CA GLN A 47 -8.37 1.73 -2.49
C GLN A 47 -9.80 2.20 -2.82
N ILE A 48 -10.03 3.51 -2.91
CA ILE A 48 -11.34 4.04 -3.37
C ILE A 48 -11.57 3.74 -4.85
N MET A 49 -10.52 3.76 -5.68
CA MET A 49 -10.64 3.45 -7.11
C MET A 49 -10.72 1.94 -7.38
N LEU A 50 -10.04 1.13 -6.57
CA LEU A 50 -10.02 -0.32 -6.66
C LEU A 50 -10.01 -0.89 -5.22
N PRO A 51 -11.13 -1.43 -4.72
CA PRO A 51 -11.22 -1.96 -3.36
C PRO A 51 -10.17 -3.03 -3.03
N GLU A 52 -9.70 -3.76 -4.04
CA GLU A 52 -8.67 -4.80 -3.90
C GLU A 52 -7.24 -4.25 -3.88
N ALA A 53 -7.02 -2.94 -4.05
CA ALA A 53 -5.69 -2.33 -3.98
C ALA A 53 -5.01 -2.64 -2.63
N ILE A 54 -3.69 -2.85 -2.68
CA ILE A 54 -2.86 -3.08 -1.48
C ILE A 54 -1.69 -2.09 -1.41
N ALA A 55 -1.23 -1.82 -0.21
CA ALA A 55 0.03 -1.14 0.07
C ALA A 55 1.07 -2.17 0.52
N ILE A 56 2.28 -2.11 -0.05
CA ILE A 56 3.38 -3.00 0.34
C ILE A 56 4.48 -2.17 1.00
N VAL A 57 4.81 -2.52 2.24
CA VAL A 57 5.90 -1.89 3.00
C VAL A 57 7.05 -2.87 3.10
N MET A 58 8.23 -2.45 2.64
CA MET A 58 9.48 -3.21 2.78
C MET A 58 10.31 -2.62 3.91
N ALA A 59 10.62 -3.41 4.94
CA ALA A 59 11.38 -2.98 6.12
C ALA A 59 12.59 -3.91 6.35
N PRO A 60 13.67 -3.80 5.54
CA PRO A 60 14.75 -4.79 5.53
C PRO A 60 15.52 -4.93 6.86
N THR A 61 15.54 -3.88 7.70
CA THR A 61 16.22 -3.87 8.99
C THR A 61 15.33 -4.30 10.16
N ASP A 62 14.02 -4.44 9.94
CA ASP A 62 13.09 -4.90 10.96
C ASP A 62 13.33 -6.40 11.22
N THR A 63 13.66 -6.73 12.48
CA THR A 63 13.95 -8.11 12.90
C THR A 63 12.71 -8.97 13.06
N GLU A 64 11.55 -8.36 13.27
CA GLU A 64 10.27 -9.06 13.45
C GLU A 64 9.55 -9.24 12.12
N ARG A 65 9.49 -8.18 11.30
CA ARG A 65 8.70 -8.17 10.06
C ARG A 65 9.41 -7.44 8.93
N LYS A 66 10.03 -8.19 8.01
CA LYS A 66 10.77 -7.62 6.87
C LYS A 66 9.90 -6.98 5.79
N HIS A 67 8.62 -7.35 5.73
CA HIS A 67 7.65 -6.78 4.80
C HIS A 67 6.22 -6.95 5.31
N GLY A 68 5.32 -6.10 4.83
CA GLY A 68 3.91 -6.15 5.14
C GLY A 68 3.08 -5.77 3.92
N ILE A 69 1.91 -6.38 3.83
CA ILE A 69 0.94 -6.16 2.74
C ILE A 69 -0.37 -5.77 3.39
N PHE A 70 -0.81 -4.54 3.13
CA PHE A 70 -1.86 -3.89 3.89
C PHE A 70 -2.97 -3.34 3.00
N HIS A 71 -4.13 -3.09 3.60
CA HIS A 71 -5.17 -2.19 3.11
C HIS A 71 -5.75 -1.38 4.26
N LEU A 72 -6.42 -0.27 3.96
CA LEU A 72 -7.24 0.43 4.95
C LEU A 72 -8.42 -0.45 5.36
N SER A 73 -8.73 -0.47 6.65
CA SER A 73 -9.97 -1.11 7.10
C SER A 73 -11.17 -0.37 6.52
N ASP A 74 -12.19 -1.11 6.11
CA ASP A 74 -13.42 -0.57 5.51
C ASP A 74 -14.61 -1.05 6.35
N PRO A 75 -15.40 -0.14 6.95
CA PRO A 75 -15.46 1.31 6.70
C PRO A 75 -14.54 2.19 7.55
N THR A 76 -13.97 1.67 8.63
CA THR A 76 -13.37 2.51 9.69
C THR A 76 -12.18 3.33 9.19
N GLY A 77 -11.12 2.68 8.70
CA GLY A 77 -9.92 3.35 8.20
C GLY A 77 -10.17 4.24 7.00
N VAL A 78 -10.97 3.78 6.05
CA VAL A 78 -11.41 4.56 4.88
C VAL A 78 -12.09 5.86 5.32
N SER A 79 -12.99 5.79 6.31
CA SER A 79 -13.68 6.97 6.85
C SER A 79 -12.73 7.94 7.56
N VAL A 80 -11.80 7.44 8.38
CA VAL A 80 -10.80 8.26 9.08
C VAL A 80 -9.96 9.06 8.08
N ILE A 81 -9.38 8.38 7.08
CA ILE A 81 -8.51 9.05 6.12
C ILE A 81 -9.29 10.00 5.21
N ARG A 82 -10.53 9.62 4.80
CA ARG A 82 -11.41 10.51 4.00
C ARG A 82 -11.66 11.86 4.67
N ASN A 83 -11.86 11.85 5.98
CA ASN A 83 -12.25 13.05 6.74
C ASN A 83 -11.05 13.86 7.24
N CYS A 84 -9.84 13.32 7.16
CA CYS A 84 -8.62 14.02 7.56
C CYS A 84 -8.21 15.09 6.53
N GLN A 85 -7.96 16.31 7.02
CA GLN A 85 -7.52 17.45 6.20
C GLN A 85 -6.05 17.83 6.42
N GLU A 86 -5.35 17.11 7.30
CA GLU A 86 -3.95 17.39 7.63
C GLU A 86 -3.01 17.00 6.48
N ARG A 87 -1.83 17.62 6.46
CA ARG A 87 -0.80 17.45 5.41
C ARG A 87 0.54 17.16 6.06
N GLY A 88 1.39 16.41 5.35
CA GLY A 88 2.68 15.95 5.88
C GLY A 88 2.51 14.86 6.94
N PHE A 89 3.55 14.61 7.73
CA PHE A 89 3.51 13.62 8.79
C PHE A 89 2.70 14.12 9.99
N HIS A 90 1.60 13.43 10.27
CA HIS A 90 0.75 13.65 11.44
C HIS A 90 0.26 12.32 12.01
N PRO A 91 -0.11 12.26 13.30
CA PRO A 91 -0.78 11.11 13.88
C PRO A 91 -2.25 11.04 13.45
N HIS A 92 -2.83 9.84 13.47
CA HIS A 92 -4.28 9.64 13.45
C HIS A 92 -4.70 9.03 14.78
N GLU A 93 -5.79 9.51 15.35
CA GLU A 93 -6.33 8.96 16.59
C GLU A 93 -6.93 7.57 16.36
N GLU A 94 -6.89 6.73 17.39
CA GLU A 94 -7.53 5.42 17.35
C GLU A 94 -9.05 5.59 17.16
N PRO A 95 -9.65 4.86 16.21
CA PRO A 95 -11.09 4.88 16.02
C PRO A 95 -11.87 4.49 17.27
N VAL A 96 -13.05 5.11 17.46
CA VAL A 96 -13.92 4.90 18.64
C VAL A 96 -14.39 3.44 18.78
N ASP A 97 -14.49 2.72 17.66
CA ASP A 97 -14.86 1.31 17.62
C ASP A 97 -13.69 0.36 17.99
N GLY A 98 -12.48 0.90 18.18
CA GLY A 98 -11.27 0.15 18.50
C GLY A 98 -10.68 -0.61 17.30
N ASN A 99 -11.25 -0.46 16.10
CA ASN A 99 -10.72 -1.10 14.91
C ASN A 99 -9.48 -0.37 14.42
N PRO A 100 -8.45 -1.07 13.93
CA PRO A 100 -7.27 -0.43 13.38
C PRO A 100 -7.62 0.33 12.10
N ILE A 101 -6.88 1.41 11.80
CA ILE A 101 -7.05 2.19 10.56
C ILE A 101 -6.66 1.37 9.32
N TYR A 102 -5.74 0.43 9.46
CA TYR A 102 -5.28 -0.46 8.40
C TYR A 102 -4.97 -1.84 8.95
N GLU A 103 -5.04 -2.85 8.11
CA GLU A 103 -4.82 -4.25 8.49
C GLU A 103 -4.09 -5.04 7.40
N HIS A 104 -3.63 -6.25 7.74
CA HIS A 104 -2.99 -7.13 6.77
C HIS A 104 -4.02 -7.62 5.75
N SER A 105 -3.67 -7.53 4.47
CA SER A 105 -4.55 -8.01 3.41
C SER A 105 -4.64 -9.53 3.41
N SER A 106 -5.88 -10.03 3.45
CA SER A 106 -6.21 -11.46 3.39
C SER A 106 -6.51 -11.96 1.98
N HIS A 107 -6.72 -11.05 1.03
CA HIS A 107 -7.10 -11.35 -0.36
C HIS A 107 -5.91 -11.46 -1.32
N VAL A 108 -4.68 -11.54 -0.80
CA VAL A 108 -3.44 -11.61 -1.58
C VAL A 108 -2.90 -13.03 -1.61
N LEU A 109 -2.61 -13.53 -2.82
CA LEU A 109 -1.93 -14.79 -3.03
C LEU A 109 -0.48 -14.57 -3.47
N MET A 110 0.46 -15.06 -2.66
CA MET A 110 1.89 -14.99 -2.96
C MET A 110 2.32 -16.22 -3.76
N ASN A 111 2.80 -16.01 -5.00
CA ASN A 111 3.30 -17.09 -5.84
C ASN A 111 4.73 -16.77 -6.33
N PRO A 112 5.75 -17.50 -5.83
CA PRO A 112 7.15 -17.25 -6.19
C PRO A 112 7.50 -17.65 -7.63
N HIS A 113 6.61 -18.35 -8.34
CA HIS A 113 6.83 -18.81 -9.71
C HIS A 113 6.22 -17.89 -10.77
N LEU A 114 5.54 -16.82 -10.36
CA LEU A 114 5.03 -15.83 -11.31
C LEU A 114 6.19 -15.06 -11.94
N LYS A 115 6.16 -14.95 -13.26
CA LYS A 115 7.06 -14.06 -14.00
C LYS A 115 6.56 -12.63 -13.86
N PHE A 116 7.48 -11.71 -13.62
CA PHE A 116 7.20 -10.28 -13.55
C PHE A 116 8.31 -9.49 -14.23
N ASP A 117 7.97 -8.31 -14.73
CA ASP A 117 8.90 -7.35 -15.32
C ASP A 117 9.04 -6.14 -14.40
N VAL A 118 10.26 -5.61 -14.28
CA VAL A 118 10.53 -4.37 -13.53
C VAL A 118 10.97 -3.30 -14.52
N VAL A 119 10.21 -2.21 -14.57
CA VAL A 119 10.53 -1.04 -15.40
C VAL A 119 11.00 0.09 -14.50
N ASP A 120 12.28 0.43 -14.58
CA ASP A 120 12.87 1.55 -13.85
C ASP A 120 12.91 2.81 -14.74
N LEU A 121 12.17 3.84 -14.34
CA LEU A 121 12.05 5.11 -15.07
C LEU A 121 12.92 6.24 -14.50
N ARG A 122 13.74 5.99 -13.46
CA ARG A 122 14.51 7.05 -12.77
C ARG A 122 15.54 7.77 -13.64
N ASN A 123 15.94 7.15 -14.75
CA ASN A 123 16.96 7.65 -15.68
C ASN A 123 16.37 8.03 -17.05
N LYS A 124 15.05 8.28 -17.13
CA LYS A 124 14.42 8.83 -18.33
C LYS A 124 14.29 10.34 -18.27
#